data_AF-A0A8X7BPR4-F1
#
_entry.id   AF-A0A8X7BPR4-F1
#
_cell.length_a   1.000
_cell.length_b   1.000
_cell.length_c   1.000
_cell.angle_alpha   90.00
_cell.angle_beta   90.00
_cell.angle_gamma   90.00
#
_symmetry.space_group_name_H-M   'P 1'
#
loop_
_entity.id
_entity.type
_entity.pdbx_description
1 polymer ?
#
loop_
_entity_poly.entity_id
_entity_poly.type
_entity_poly.pdbx_seq_one_letter_code
_entity_poly.pdbx_strand_id
1 'polypeptide(L)'
;MCPPSMIAAASVGAAIQGLSARLDHKWASANDLVFRLHEITGIESDCLRSCWEQIEEIIVNRLAAATLPLSSSGAIPITMTTSLKLAEQQMDPQDLVQSETPTDVQDIIF
;
A
#
# COMPACT_ATOMS: atom_id res chain seq x y z
N MET A 1 -12.33 4.18 1.44
CA MET A 1 -11.17 3.59 0.74
C MET A 1 -10.04 4.60 0.78
N CYS A 2 -8.83 4.21 1.17
CA CYS A 2 -7.67 5.11 1.18
C CYS A 2 -7.05 5.16 -0.22
N PRO A 3 -6.77 6.34 -0.80
CA PRO A 3 -6.09 6.43 -2.08
C PRO A 3 -4.64 5.95 -1.96
N PRO A 4 -4.00 5.47 -3.05
CA PRO A 4 -2.63 4.96 -3.01
C PRO A 4 -1.61 5.96 -2.43
N SER A 5 -1.80 7.26 -2.71
CA SER A 5 -0.97 8.35 -2.16
C SER A 5 -1.06 8.46 -0.64
N MET A 6 -2.23 8.24 -0.05
CA MET A 6 -2.44 8.27 1.41
C MET A 6 -1.79 7.09 2.09
N ILE A 7 -1.91 5.90 1.50
CA ILE A 7 -1.25 4.69 2.03
C ILE A 7 0.27 4.86 1.96
N ALA A 8 0.80 5.39 0.85
CA ALA A 8 2.22 5.67 0.70
C ALA A 8 2.72 6.68 1.74
N ALA A 9 2.04 7.82 1.89
CA ALA A 9 2.39 8.86 2.85
C ALA A 9 2.35 8.33 4.30
N ALA A 10 1.27 7.64 4.68
CA ALA A 10 1.13 7.07 6.00
C ALA A 10 2.18 5.97 6.28
N SER A 11 2.53 5.15 5.28
CA SER A 11 3.59 4.15 5.41
C SER A 11 4.97 4.78 5.63
N VAL A 12 5.30 5.85 4.89
CA VAL A 12 6.52 6.64 5.12
C VAL A 12 6.52 7.20 6.54
N GLY A 13 5.38 7.72 6.98
CA GLY A 13 5.23 8.26 8.33
C GLY A 13 5.54 7.23 9.42
N ALA A 14 4.87 6.08 9.35
CA ALA A 14 5.04 4.96 10.29
C ALA A 14 6.48 4.43 10.29
N ALA A 15 7.11 4.28 9.11
CA ALA A 15 8.49 3.82 9.01
C ALA A 15 9.46 4.78 9.69
N ILE A 16 9.31 6.08 9.44
CA ILE A 16 10.17 7.10 10.03
C ILE A 16 9.98 7.18 11.55
N GLN A 17 8.75 7.09 12.05
CA GLN A 17 8.47 7.07 13.48
C GLN A 17 9.09 5.84 14.17
N GLY A 18 8.97 4.66 13.55
CA GLY A 18 9.62 3.44 14.03
C GLY A 18 11.15 3.53 14.02
N LEU A 19 11.76 4.14 12.98
CA LEU A 19 13.21 4.39 12.93
C LEU A 19 13.66 5.40 13.98
N SER A 20 12.89 6.46 14.19
CA SER A 20 13.22 7.54 15.14
C SER A 20 13.31 7.01 16.58
N ALA A 21 12.58 5.95 16.91
CA ALA A 21 12.70 5.28 18.21
C ALA A 21 14.03 4.53 18.39
N ARG A 22 14.75 4.23 17.30
CA ARG A 22 16.03 3.49 17.31
C ARG A 22 17.25 4.39 17.10
N LEU A 23 17.04 5.62 16.64
CA LEU A 23 18.10 6.59 16.35
C LEU A 23 18.20 7.59 17.50
N ASP A 24 19.43 7.95 17.87
CA ASP A 24 19.68 8.97 18.92
C ASP A 24 19.22 10.37 18.48
N HIS A 25 19.16 10.60 17.16
CA HIS A 25 18.73 11.86 16.57
C HIS A 25 17.28 11.79 16.08
N LYS A 26 16.41 12.60 16.69
CA LYS A 26 15.03 12.78 16.26
C LYS A 26 14.94 13.90 15.22
N TRP A 27 14.74 13.50 13.97
CA TRP A 27 14.61 14.38 12.80
C TRP A 27 13.34 15.27 12.82
N ALA A 28 12.22 14.79 13.37
CA ALA A 28 10.98 15.55 13.52
C ALA A 28 10.05 14.95 14.59
N SER A 29 9.11 15.75 15.12
CA SER A 29 7.99 15.19 15.89
C SER A 29 6.95 14.54 14.96
N ALA A 30 6.11 13.65 15.51
CA ALA A 30 5.04 13.01 14.74
C ALA A 30 4.04 14.04 14.18
N ASN A 31 3.78 15.14 14.91
CA ASN A 31 2.95 16.24 14.42
C ASN A 31 3.61 16.97 13.24
N ASP A 32 4.91 17.24 13.32
CA ASP A 32 5.64 17.90 12.23
C ASP A 32 5.71 17.03 10.97
N LEU A 33 5.79 15.70 11.14
CA LEU A 33 5.78 14.75 10.03
C LEU A 33 4.39 14.69 9.37
N VAL A 34 3.30 14.64 10.13
CA VAL A 34 1.93 14.71 9.61
C VAL A 34 1.71 16.03 8.87
N PHE A 35 2.15 17.15 9.45
CA PHE A 35 2.05 18.46 8.81
C PHE A 35 2.85 18.53 7.50
N ARG A 36 4.11 18.05 7.48
CA ARG A 36 4.91 18.03 6.24
C ARG A 36 4.32 17.12 5.17
N LEU A 37 3.80 15.95 5.54
CA LEU A 37 3.15 15.06 4.60
C LEU A 37 1.86 15.68 4.03
N HIS A 38 1.08 16.38 4.86
CA HIS A 38 -0.06 17.17 4.40
C HIS A 38 0.35 18.21 3.35
N GLU A 39 1.37 19.02 3.63
CA GLU A 39 1.89 20.05 2.72
C GLU A 39 2.37 19.46 1.38
N ILE A 40 3.02 18.29 1.40
CA ILE A 40 3.56 17.64 0.19
C ILE A 40 2.45 16.98 -0.64
N THR A 41 1.49 16.33 0.02
CA THR A 41 0.52 15.44 -0.65
C THR A 41 -0.87 16.04 -0.82
N GLY A 42 -1.16 17.15 -0.14
CA GLY A 42 -2.50 17.76 -0.08
C GLY A 42 -3.53 16.94 0.71
N ILE A 43 -3.10 15.90 1.43
CA ILE A 43 -3.99 15.00 2.18
C ILE A 43 -4.26 15.60 3.56
N GLU A 44 -5.51 15.73 3.97
CA GLU A 44 -5.88 16.23 5.29
C GLU A 44 -5.15 15.50 6.43
N SER A 45 -4.66 16.27 7.39
CA SER A 45 -3.86 15.76 8.52
C SER A 45 -4.58 14.69 9.33
N ASP A 46 -5.89 14.83 9.51
CA ASP A 46 -6.71 13.91 10.30
C ASP A 46 -6.90 12.58 9.58
N CYS A 47 -7.15 12.62 8.27
CA CYS A 47 -7.21 11.42 7.43
C CYS A 47 -5.85 10.70 7.39
N LEU A 48 -4.76 11.47 7.27
CA LEU A 48 -3.41 10.92 7.25
C LEU A 48 -3.07 10.25 8.57
N ARG A 49 -3.40 10.88 9.71
CA ARG A 49 -3.16 10.34 11.04
C ARG A 49 -3.98 9.06 11.29
N SER A 50 -5.26 9.07 10.94
CA SER A 50 -6.08 7.86 11.05
C SER A 50 -5.56 6.71 10.18
N CYS A 51 -5.14 7.00 8.95
CA CYS A 51 -4.57 5.96 8.07
C CYS A 51 -3.23 5.44 8.60
N TRP A 52 -2.44 6.29 9.23
CA TRP A 52 -1.17 5.92 9.85
C TRP A 52 -1.38 4.98 11.04
N GLU A 53 -2.25 5.35 11.97
CA GLU A 53 -2.54 4.53 13.16
C GLU A 53 -3.04 3.13 12.75
N GLN A 54 -3.87 3.05 11.70
CA GLN A 54 -4.31 1.77 11.13
C GLN A 54 -3.13 0.94 10.58
N ILE A 55 -2.15 1.55 9.91
CA ILE A 55 -0.96 0.84 9.43
C ILE A 55 -0.15 0.29 10.61
N GLU A 56 0.05 1.08 11.66
CA GLU A 56 0.76 0.64 12.87
C GLU A 56 0.03 -0.52 13.56
N GLU A 57 -1.29 -0.44 13.70
CA GLU A 57 -2.11 -1.52 14.27
C GLU A 57 -1.97 -2.81 13.46
N ILE A 58 -2.03 -2.73 12.13
CA ILE A 58 -1.84 -3.88 11.25
C ILE A 58 -0.45 -4.48 11.45
N ILE A 59 0.61 -3.67 11.51
CA ILE A 59 1.99 -4.15 11.71
C ILE A 59 2.10 -4.87 13.05
N VAL A 60 1.57 -4.30 14.13
CA VAL A 60 1.58 -4.89 15.47
C VAL A 60 0.87 -6.25 15.47
N ASN A 61 -0.32 -6.33 14.87
CA ASN A 61 -1.08 -7.57 14.81
C ASN A 61 -0.38 -8.64 13.97
N ARG A 62 0.28 -8.26 12.86
CA ARG A 62 1.06 -9.18 12.02
C ARG A 62 2.29 -9.70 12.75
N LEU A 63 3.00 -8.84 13.50
CA LEU A 63 4.15 -9.26 14.29
C LEU A 63 3.73 -10.22 15.39
N ALA A 64 2.66 -9.90 16.12
CA ALA A 64 2.10 -10.77 17.17
C ALA A 64 1.74 -12.16 16.61
N ALA A 65 1.04 -12.21 15.47
CA ALA A 65 0.71 -13.44 14.76
C ALA A 65 1.96 -14.25 14.35
N ALA A 66 3.04 -13.58 13.95
CA ALA A 66 4.29 -14.22 13.54
C ALA A 66 5.13 -14.74 14.74
N THR A 67 5.01 -14.10 15.91
CA THR A 67 5.75 -14.49 17.13
C THR A 67 5.07 -15.55 17.99
N LEU A 68 3.81 -15.91 17.71
CA LEU A 68 3.13 -17.01 18.38
C LEU A 68 3.79 -18.34 17.97
N PRO A 69 4.28 -19.15 18.92
CA PRO A 69 4.85 -20.46 18.60
C PRO A 69 3.76 -21.33 17.98
N LEU A 70 4.02 -21.83 16.77
CA LEU A 70 3.16 -22.72 16.01
C LEU A 70 3.02 -24.07 16.74
N SER A 71 2.26 -24.10 17.82
CA SER A 71 1.87 -25.30 18.53
C SER A 71 0.45 -25.66 18.12
N SER A 72 0.31 -26.84 17.52
CA SER A 72 -0.93 -27.50 17.07
C SER A 72 -1.46 -27.13 15.67
N SER A 73 -1.12 -28.02 14.72
CA SER A 73 -2.01 -28.62 13.72
C SER A 73 -3.22 -27.80 13.25
N GLY A 74 -3.13 -27.28 12.03
CA GLY A 74 -4.26 -26.72 11.31
C GLY A 74 -3.82 -25.58 10.41
N ALA A 75 -3.52 -25.88 9.15
CA ALA A 75 -3.31 -24.87 8.13
C ALA A 75 -4.54 -23.96 8.05
N ILE A 76 -4.40 -22.73 8.55
CA ILE A 76 -5.36 -21.67 8.28
C ILE A 76 -4.86 -21.02 6.98
N PRO A 77 -5.58 -21.13 5.85
CA PRO A 77 -5.19 -20.39 4.65
C PRO A 77 -5.25 -18.90 4.99
N ILE A 78 -4.13 -18.22 4.77
CA ILE A 78 -4.04 -16.76 4.80
C ILE A 78 -4.95 -16.26 3.68
N THR A 79 -6.21 -15.98 3.97
CA THR A 79 -7.07 -15.22 3.06
C THR A 79 -6.53 -13.80 3.03
N MET A 80 -5.72 -13.51 2.02
CA MET A 80 -5.41 -12.16 1.58
C MET A 80 -6.72 -11.51 1.11
N THR A 81 -7.46 -10.84 1.99
CA THR A 81 -8.39 -9.78 1.57
C THR A 81 -7.64 -8.46 1.37
N THR A 82 -6.45 -8.53 0.78
CA THR A 82 -5.93 -7.41 0.02
C THR A 82 -6.61 -7.53 -1.34
N SER A 83 -7.63 -6.73 -1.60
CA SER A 83 -8.11 -6.50 -2.97
C SER A 83 -7.04 -5.72 -3.74
N LEU A 84 -5.87 -6.35 -3.95
CA LEU A 84 -5.01 -6.12 -5.08
C LEU A 84 -5.69 -6.88 -6.22
N LYS A 85 -6.53 -6.17 -6.97
CA LYS A 85 -7.05 -6.68 -8.23
C LYS A 85 -5.90 -6.67 -9.24
N LEU A 86 -4.96 -7.60 -9.06
CA LEU A 86 -4.08 -8.05 -10.13
C LEU A 86 -4.99 -8.81 -11.10
N ALA A 87 -5.20 -8.27 -12.29
CA ALA A 87 -6.01 -8.90 -13.31
C ALA A 87 -5.23 -10.07 -13.94
N GLU A 88 -5.19 -11.22 -13.26
CA GLU A 88 -5.04 -12.51 -13.92
C GLU A 88 -6.45 -13.07 -14.13
N GLN A 89 -7.06 -12.64 -15.23
CA GLN A 89 -8.30 -13.23 -15.72
C GLN A 89 -7.89 -14.42 -16.59
N GLN A 90 -7.95 -15.62 -16.00
CA GLN A 90 -8.01 -16.86 -16.77
C GLN A 90 -9.28 -16.79 -17.63
N MET A 91 -9.09 -16.40 -18.88
CA MET A 91 -10.15 -16.20 -19.85
C MET A 91 -10.37 -17.53 -20.59
N ASP A 92 -11.63 -17.97 -20.56
CA ASP A 92 -12.18 -19.03 -21.40
C ASP A 92 -11.89 -18.74 -22.90
N PRO A 93 -11.51 -19.73 -23.73
CA PRO A 93 -10.96 -19.50 -25.07
C PRO A 93 -12.00 -19.20 -26.17
N GLN A 94 -13.08 -18.46 -25.90
CA GLN A 94 -14.13 -18.22 -26.91
C GLN A 94 -14.58 -16.76 -27.12
N ASP A 95 -14.11 -15.75 -26.38
CA ASP A 95 -14.54 -14.35 -26.62
C ASP A 95 -13.36 -13.37 -26.70
N LEU A 96 -12.63 -13.46 -27.81
CA LEU A 96 -11.59 -12.51 -28.22
C LEU A 96 -12.25 -11.30 -28.89
N VAL A 97 -12.85 -10.39 -28.12
CA VAL A 97 -13.17 -9.05 -28.63
C VAL A 97 -11.91 -8.20 -28.53
N GLN A 98 -11.22 -8.11 -29.67
CA GLN A 98 -10.12 -7.21 -29.98
C GLN A 98 -10.35 -5.81 -29.39
N SER A 99 -9.46 -5.37 -28.50
CA SER A 99 -9.09 -3.95 -28.43
C SER A 99 -7.68 -3.83 -29.00
N GLU A 100 -7.61 -4.03 -30.32
CA GLU A 100 -6.46 -3.64 -31.10
C GLU A 100 -6.59 -2.13 -31.31
N THR A 101 -5.59 -1.36 -30.90
CA THR A 101 -5.47 0.02 -31.36
C THR A 101 -4.73 -0.03 -32.70
N PRO A 102 -5.42 0.16 -33.84
CA PRO A 102 -4.75 0.12 -35.12
C PRO A 102 -3.93 1.40 -35.25
N THR A 103 -2.61 1.31 -35.07
CA THR A 103 -1.72 2.36 -35.55
C THR A 103 -1.37 2.00 -36.99
N ASP A 104 -2.25 2.37 -37.92
CA ASP A 104 -1.95 2.33 -39.36
C ASP A 104 -0.93 3.44 -39.65
N VAL A 105 0.36 3.09 -39.71
CA VAL A 105 1.42 3.97 -40.20
C VAL A 105 1.59 3.66 -41.67
N GLN A 106 1.03 4.50 -42.54
CA GLN A 106 1.28 4.41 -43.97
C GLN A 106 2.70 4.91 -44.27
N ASP A 107 3.55 4.03 -44.79
CA ASP A 107 4.84 4.42 -45.35
C ASP A 107 4.62 5.41 -46.51
N ILE A 108 5.18 6.61 -46.39
CA ILE A 108 5.19 7.61 -47.46
C ILE A 108 6.19 7.14 -48.51
N ILE A 109 5.67 6.63 -49.63
CA ILE A 109 6.48 6.31 -50.81
C ILE A 109 6.66 7.61 -51.60
N PHE A 110 7.91 8.03 -51.81
CA PHE A 110 8.28 9.14 -52.71
C PHE A 110 8.20 8.73 -54.17
#